data_AF-A0A955Z744-F1
#
_entry.id   AF-A0A955Z744-F1
#
_cell.length_a   1.000
_cell.length_b   1.000
_cell.length_c   1.000
_cell.angle_alpha   90.00
_cell.angle_beta   90.00
_cell.angle_gamma   90.00
#
_symmetry.space_group_name_H-M   'P 1'
#
loop_
_entity.id
_entity.type
_entity.pdbx_description
1 polymer ?
#
loop_
_entity_poly.entity_id
_entity_poly.type
_entity_poly.pdbx_seq_one_letter_code
_entity_poly.pdbx_strand_id
1 'polypeptide(L)'
;MSDVGGATSQGRGAREPWLGALAGRESTLSVLAFAATAGGGLGILALLATPVTEHLTDLGGSVLWAQFSALFIGGALAGIAALVEQWSAPYAGDGRAPERRDAWSAPVELRDDDTQLVVVPSLEIPQGLLPILALAWRETARREHALVASLAERSVALVAAGAPPELVRDAHTDALDEIRHAQVCFAVARQLDGEATGPASYPEAITPRRPVHRDRASLLTELARAAVTDGALGEGVSARVKQRLAQRCALIGPRAALRQLAADEARHAENAWRLVRWCVEEGGEPVRRALVELRADLPEGPRGVVVADARDGSCEAFGVHGESLERAEYTWVRAHVRRELARLVGPLELGVAA
;
A
#
# COMPACT_ATOMS: atom_id res chain seq x y z
N MET A 1 -48.98 11.25 -39.07
CA MET A 1 -49.78 10.79 -40.22
C MET A 1 -48.84 9.95 -41.06
N SER A 2 -48.82 8.62 -41.05
CA SER A 2 -49.72 7.60 -40.51
C SER A 2 -48.85 6.35 -40.29
N ASP A 3 -48.89 5.59 -39.18
CA ASP A 3 -49.95 4.62 -38.79
C ASP A 3 -50.06 3.48 -39.84
N VAL A 4 -50.06 2.17 -39.59
CA VAL A 4 -50.38 1.27 -38.45
C VAL A 4 -49.81 -0.12 -38.79
N GLY A 5 -49.30 -0.91 -37.85
CA GLY A 5 -49.98 -2.15 -37.41
C GLY A 5 -48.96 -3.30 -37.34
N GLY A 6 -48.77 -4.02 -36.22
CA GLY A 6 -49.76 -4.78 -35.45
C GLY A 6 -49.72 -6.24 -35.96
N ALA A 7 -49.67 -7.31 -35.18
CA ALA A 7 -49.85 -7.52 -33.76
C ALA A 7 -49.47 -8.99 -33.44
N THR A 8 -49.12 -9.28 -32.18
CA THR A 8 -49.53 -10.47 -31.36
C THR A 8 -49.12 -11.88 -31.85
N SER A 9 -48.78 -12.88 -31.02
CA SER A 9 -49.10 -13.20 -29.63
C SER A 9 -48.19 -14.34 -29.09
N GLN A 10 -48.08 -14.36 -27.75
CA GLN A 10 -48.08 -15.53 -26.86
C GLN A 10 -46.97 -16.60 -26.93
N GLY A 11 -46.16 -16.60 -25.87
CA GLY A 11 -45.52 -17.79 -25.32
C GLY A 11 -45.20 -17.57 -23.84
N ARG A 12 -46.15 -17.91 -22.96
CA ARG A 12 -45.94 -17.95 -21.50
C ARG A 12 -44.90 -19.03 -21.20
N GLY A 13 -43.73 -18.63 -20.69
CA GLY A 13 -42.76 -19.52 -20.03
C GLY A 13 -42.68 -19.14 -18.57
N ALA A 14 -43.26 -19.97 -17.70
CA ALA A 14 -43.32 -19.77 -16.26
C ALA A 14 -41.92 -19.60 -15.66
N ARG A 15 -41.78 -18.59 -14.80
CA ARG A 15 -40.68 -18.50 -13.83
C ARG A 15 -40.97 -19.53 -12.74
N GLU A 16 -40.39 -20.73 -12.87
CA GLU A 16 -40.29 -21.65 -11.75
C GLU A 16 -39.04 -21.35 -10.92
N PRO A 17 -39.13 -21.43 -9.58
CA PRO A 17 -38.02 -21.17 -8.68
C PRO A 17 -37.06 -22.37 -8.65
N TRP A 18 -35.77 -22.11 -8.85
CA TRP A 18 -34.67 -23.07 -8.64
C TRP A 18 -34.46 -23.38 -7.14
N LEU A 19 -35.48 -23.96 -6.48
CA LEU A 19 -35.44 -24.46 -5.09
C LEU A 19 -35.24 -25.99 -5.04
N GLY A 20 -34.29 -26.53 -5.79
CA GLY A 20 -34.15 -27.98 -5.89
C GLY A 20 -32.76 -28.48 -6.28
N ALA A 21 -31.69 -27.99 -5.66
CA ALA A 21 -30.36 -28.62 -5.80
C ALA A 21 -29.35 -28.29 -4.67
N LEU A 22 -29.78 -27.79 -3.51
CA LEU A 22 -28.89 -27.56 -2.35
C LEU A 22 -29.32 -28.31 -1.07
N ALA A 23 -30.37 -29.13 -1.15
CA ALA A 23 -30.79 -29.99 -0.04
C ALA A 23 -30.21 -31.40 -0.23
N GLY A 24 -28.97 -31.63 0.19
CA GLY A 24 -28.41 -32.99 0.15
C GLY A 24 -27.03 -33.22 0.73
N ARG A 25 -26.21 -32.18 0.94
CA ARG A 25 -24.87 -32.33 1.53
C ARG A 25 -24.60 -31.51 2.79
N GLU A 26 -25.46 -30.54 3.13
CA GLU A 26 -25.35 -29.76 4.38
C GLU A 26 -26.02 -30.44 5.58
N SER A 27 -26.88 -31.43 5.35
CA SER A 27 -27.67 -32.07 6.41
C SER A 27 -26.88 -33.07 7.26
N THR A 28 -25.89 -33.78 6.72
CA THR A 28 -25.11 -34.78 7.49
C THR A 28 -24.08 -34.14 8.43
N LEU A 29 -23.41 -33.06 8.01
CA LEU A 29 -22.45 -32.35 8.86
C LEU A 29 -23.13 -31.51 9.95
N SER A 30 -24.28 -30.91 9.65
CA SER A 30 -25.09 -30.17 10.65
C SER A 30 -25.67 -31.10 11.72
N VAL A 31 -26.08 -32.32 11.34
CA VAL A 31 -26.58 -33.33 12.29
C VAL A 31 -25.46 -33.87 13.19
N LEU A 32 -24.24 -34.05 12.66
CA LEU A 32 -23.08 -34.47 13.46
C LEU A 32 -22.58 -33.39 14.41
N ALA A 33 -22.56 -32.12 13.97
CA ALA A 33 -22.22 -30.98 14.83
C ALA A 33 -23.26 -30.78 15.94
N PHE A 34 -24.56 -30.88 15.63
CA PHE A 34 -25.62 -30.78 16.63
C PHE A 34 -25.55 -31.92 17.66
N ALA A 35 -25.27 -33.15 17.22
CA ALA A 35 -25.09 -34.30 18.11
C ALA A 35 -23.89 -34.14 19.07
N ALA A 36 -22.80 -33.52 18.63
CA ALA A 36 -21.63 -33.23 19.49
C ALA A 36 -21.94 -32.18 20.56
N THR A 37 -22.66 -31.10 20.23
CA THR A 37 -23.13 -30.11 21.23
C THR A 37 -24.19 -30.66 22.18
N ALA A 38 -25.09 -31.53 21.71
CA ALA A 38 -26.10 -32.17 22.55
C ALA A 38 -25.47 -33.19 23.53
N GLY A 39 -24.43 -33.92 23.11
CA GLY A 39 -23.65 -34.80 23.97
C GLY A 39 -22.88 -34.06 25.07
N GLY A 40 -22.31 -32.89 24.76
CA GLY A 40 -21.67 -32.03 25.75
C GLY A 40 -22.66 -31.42 26.75
N GLY A 41 -23.86 -31.02 26.30
CA GLY A 41 -24.91 -30.46 27.17
C GLY A 41 -25.53 -31.49 28.13
N LEU A 42 -25.72 -32.74 27.69
CA LEU A 42 -26.23 -33.82 28.55
C LEU A 42 -25.22 -34.23 29.65
N GLY A 43 -23.92 -34.14 29.37
CA GLY A 43 -22.87 -34.40 30.37
C GLY A 43 -22.85 -33.37 31.52
N ILE A 44 -23.17 -32.11 31.24
CA ILE A 44 -23.25 -31.04 32.24
C ILE A 44 -24.49 -31.20 33.14
N LEU A 45 -25.62 -31.65 32.57
CA LEU A 45 -26.84 -31.89 33.35
C LEU A 45 -26.76 -33.13 34.25
N ALA A 46 -26.01 -34.16 33.84
CA ALA A 46 -25.74 -35.33 34.70
C ALA A 46 -24.92 -34.96 35.95
N LEU A 47 -24.02 -33.98 35.84
CA LEU A 47 -23.19 -33.46 36.94
C LEU A 47 -23.96 -32.60 37.96
N LEU A 48 -25.05 -31.95 37.53
CA LEU A 48 -25.95 -31.19 38.42
C LEU A 48 -27.00 -32.09 39.10
N ALA A 49 -27.20 -33.31 38.61
CA ALA A 49 -28.18 -34.25 39.13
C ALA A 49 -27.60 -35.34 40.05
N THR A 50 -26.28 -35.51 40.12
CA THR A 50 -25.64 -36.45 41.05
C THR A 50 -25.47 -35.81 42.43
N PRO A 51 -26.20 -36.27 43.48
CA PRO A 51 -25.86 -35.86 44.84
C PRO A 51 -24.45 -36.35 45.14
N VAL A 52 -23.63 -35.48 45.72
CA VAL A 52 -22.29 -35.78 46.22
C VAL A 52 -22.44 -36.89 47.26
N THR A 53 -22.25 -38.14 46.86
CA THR A 53 -22.09 -39.26 47.77
C THR A 53 -20.61 -39.51 47.92
N GLU A 54 -20.08 -39.11 49.08
CA GLU A 54 -18.81 -39.54 49.61
C GLU A 54 -18.74 -41.07 49.59
N HIS A 55 -18.00 -41.65 48.63
CA HIS A 55 -17.32 -42.97 48.69
C HIS A 55 -17.01 -43.47 47.27
N LEU A 56 -16.05 -42.83 46.59
CA LEU A 56 -15.27 -43.49 45.55
C LEU A 56 -13.80 -43.24 45.84
N THR A 57 -13.14 -44.32 46.25
CA THR A 57 -11.74 -44.44 46.65
C THR A 57 -10.76 -43.97 45.57
N ASP A 58 -9.60 -43.49 46.03
CA ASP A 58 -8.55 -42.69 45.35
C ASP A 58 -8.05 -43.11 43.95
N LEU A 59 -8.45 -44.26 43.39
CA LEU A 59 -8.13 -44.64 42.01
C LEU A 59 -9.29 -44.48 41.02
N GLY A 60 -10.55 -44.54 41.48
CA GLY A 60 -11.71 -44.47 40.59
C GLY A 60 -12.01 -43.05 40.12
N GLY A 61 -11.87 -42.08 41.03
CA GLY A 61 -12.12 -40.67 40.75
C GLY A 61 -11.11 -40.06 39.78
N SER A 62 -9.83 -40.43 39.89
CA SER A 62 -8.75 -39.92 39.04
C SER A 62 -8.84 -40.44 37.60
N VAL A 63 -9.25 -41.71 37.40
CA VAL A 63 -9.50 -42.28 36.06
C VAL A 63 -10.71 -41.62 35.40
N LEU A 64 -11.80 -41.40 36.14
CA LEU A 64 -12.98 -40.68 35.62
C LEU A 64 -12.67 -39.23 35.28
N TRP A 65 -11.86 -38.54 36.10
CA TRP A 65 -11.40 -37.17 35.82
C TRP A 65 -10.49 -37.09 34.59
N ALA A 66 -9.59 -38.07 34.41
CA ALA A 66 -8.71 -38.15 33.25
C ALA A 66 -9.50 -38.42 31.96
N GLN A 67 -10.47 -39.33 31.99
CA GLN A 67 -11.35 -39.61 30.85
C GLN A 67 -12.22 -38.41 30.49
N PHE A 68 -12.76 -37.70 31.48
CA PHE A 68 -13.53 -36.47 31.27
C PHE A 68 -12.68 -35.35 30.66
N SER A 69 -11.46 -35.15 31.19
CA SER A 69 -10.52 -34.14 30.68
C SER A 69 -10.11 -34.43 29.23
N ALA A 70 -9.87 -35.70 28.91
CA ALA A 70 -9.54 -36.12 27.55
C ALA A 70 -10.69 -35.88 26.56
N LEU A 71 -11.93 -36.15 26.96
CA LEU A 71 -13.12 -35.89 26.14
C LEU A 71 -13.39 -34.39 25.97
N PHE A 72 -13.22 -33.60 27.03
CA PHE A 72 -13.41 -32.15 26.98
C PHE A 72 -12.34 -31.46 26.13
N ILE A 73 -11.06 -31.81 26.32
CA ILE A 73 -9.94 -31.29 25.52
C ILE A 73 -10.08 -31.74 24.06
N GLY A 74 -10.43 -33.00 23.81
CA GLY A 74 -10.67 -33.51 22.46
C GLY A 74 -11.82 -32.79 21.75
N GLY A 75 -12.93 -32.55 22.47
CA GLY A 75 -14.07 -31.78 21.95
C GLY A 75 -13.72 -30.31 21.68
N ALA A 76 -12.96 -29.67 22.57
CA ALA A 76 -12.50 -28.29 22.38
C ALA A 76 -11.54 -28.16 21.18
N LEU A 77 -10.60 -29.10 21.02
CA LEU A 77 -9.68 -29.13 19.88
C LEU A 77 -10.42 -29.40 18.55
N ALA A 78 -11.39 -30.31 18.54
CA ALA A 78 -12.22 -30.55 17.36
C ALA A 78 -13.09 -29.33 17.01
N GLY A 79 -13.61 -28.62 18.02
CA GLY A 79 -14.36 -27.38 17.83
C GLY A 79 -13.49 -26.26 17.25
N ILE A 80 -12.26 -26.09 17.74
CA ILE A 80 -11.29 -25.12 17.19
C ILE A 80 -10.93 -25.50 15.75
N ALA A 81 -10.67 -26.78 15.46
CA ALA A 81 -10.35 -27.25 14.11
C ALA A 81 -11.50 -26.98 13.13
N ALA A 82 -12.75 -27.24 13.53
CA ALA A 82 -13.92 -26.94 12.72
C ALA A 82 -14.11 -25.42 12.50
N LEU A 83 -13.82 -24.60 13.51
CA LEU A 83 -13.85 -23.14 13.39
C LEU A 83 -12.78 -22.62 12.42
N VAL A 84 -11.57 -23.19 12.48
CA VAL A 84 -10.48 -22.88 11.54
C VAL A 84 -10.86 -23.30 10.12
N GLU A 85 -11.44 -24.47 9.94
CA GLU A 85 -11.89 -24.98 8.64
C GLU A 85 -13.02 -24.10 8.06
N GLN A 86 -13.97 -23.69 8.90
CA GLN A 86 -15.07 -22.80 8.49
C GLN A 86 -14.62 -21.36 8.18
N TRP A 87 -13.58 -20.87 8.86
CA TRP A 87 -12.96 -19.57 8.57
C TRP A 87 -12.01 -19.59 7.38
N SER A 88 -11.45 -20.76 7.02
CA SER A 88 -10.59 -20.94 5.85
C SER A 88 -11.36 -21.34 4.59
N ALA A 89 -12.58 -21.86 4.73
CA ALA A 89 -13.47 -22.22 3.61
C ALA A 89 -13.77 -21.09 2.61
N PRO A 90 -13.87 -19.79 2.97
CA PRO A 90 -14.06 -18.72 1.98
C PRO A 90 -12.83 -18.47 1.10
N TYR A 91 -11.66 -19.02 1.46
CA TYR A 91 -10.41 -18.89 0.71
C TYR A 91 -10.07 -20.11 -0.14
N ALA A 92 -10.83 -21.21 -0.02
CA ALA A 92 -10.76 -22.35 -0.94
C ALA A 92 -11.60 -22.05 -2.18
N GLY A 93 -11.06 -21.17 -3.04
CA GLY A 93 -11.63 -20.95 -4.37
C GLY A 93 -11.76 -22.27 -5.13
N ASP A 94 -12.89 -22.42 -5.81
CA ASP A 94 -13.24 -23.56 -6.65
C ASP A 94 -12.04 -23.94 -7.53
N GLY A 95 -11.42 -25.09 -7.27
CA GLY A 95 -10.13 -25.54 -7.79
C GLY A 95 -10.13 -25.87 -9.28
N ARG A 96 -10.77 -25.05 -10.12
CA ARG A 96 -10.49 -25.02 -11.54
C ARG A 96 -9.12 -24.38 -11.69
N ALA A 97 -8.12 -25.22 -11.96
CA ALA A 97 -6.83 -24.75 -12.42
C ALA A 97 -7.08 -23.69 -13.51
N PRO A 98 -6.65 -22.43 -13.32
CA PRO A 98 -6.73 -21.48 -14.41
C PRO A 98 -5.93 -22.09 -15.55
N GLU A 99 -6.59 -22.30 -16.69
CA GLU A 99 -5.88 -22.57 -17.94
C GLU A 99 -4.75 -21.55 -18.01
N ARG A 100 -3.53 -22.07 -18.17
CA ARG A 100 -2.29 -21.30 -18.23
C ARG A 100 -2.36 -20.43 -19.49
N ARG A 101 -3.11 -19.34 -19.43
CA ARG A 101 -3.01 -18.22 -20.34
C ARG A 101 -1.74 -17.50 -19.93
N ASP A 102 -0.67 -17.79 -20.65
CA ASP A 102 0.60 -17.07 -20.63
C ASP A 102 0.44 -15.61 -21.13
N ALA A 103 -0.55 -14.88 -20.62
CA ALA A 103 -1.04 -13.61 -21.17
C ALA A 103 -1.31 -12.54 -20.10
N TRP A 104 -0.51 -12.50 -19.03
CA TRP A 104 -0.47 -11.34 -18.13
C TRP A 104 0.75 -10.44 -18.33
N SER A 105 1.52 -10.67 -19.39
CA SER A 105 2.37 -9.65 -20.01
C SER A 105 1.63 -9.04 -21.19
N ALA A 106 0.40 -8.57 -20.97
CA ALA A 106 -0.19 -7.63 -21.91
C ALA A 106 0.65 -6.35 -21.81
N PRO A 107 1.14 -5.78 -22.93
CA PRO A 107 1.71 -4.44 -22.88
C PRO A 107 0.66 -3.54 -22.22
N VAL A 108 1.09 -2.76 -21.24
CA VAL A 108 0.25 -1.69 -20.70
C VAL A 108 -0.05 -0.77 -21.87
N GLU A 109 -1.21 -0.93 -22.50
CA GLU A 109 -1.77 0.08 -23.39
C GLU A 109 -2.13 1.26 -22.49
N LEU A 110 -1.17 2.17 -22.34
CA LEU A 110 -1.43 3.51 -21.82
C LEU A 110 -2.59 4.08 -22.66
N ARG A 111 -3.67 4.51 -22.01
CA ARG A 111 -4.82 5.10 -22.70
C ARG A 111 -4.35 6.33 -23.48
N ASP A 112 -4.94 6.53 -24.66
CA ASP A 112 -4.63 7.63 -25.58
C ASP A 112 -4.72 9.03 -24.95
N ASP A 113 -5.42 9.21 -23.82
CA ASP A 113 -5.48 10.52 -23.13
C ASP A 113 -4.14 10.93 -22.47
N ASP A 114 -3.21 9.99 -22.25
CA ASP A 114 -1.85 10.26 -21.71
C ASP A 114 -0.83 10.63 -22.81
N THR A 115 -1.25 10.69 -24.08
CA THR A 115 -0.39 10.85 -25.27
C THR A 115 -0.04 12.29 -25.65
N GLN A 116 -0.43 13.30 -24.86
CA GLN A 116 -0.10 14.70 -25.20
C GLN A 116 1.38 15.06 -25.04
N LEU A 117 2.19 14.18 -24.46
CA LEU A 117 3.64 14.34 -24.43
C LEU A 117 4.23 13.95 -25.78
N VAL A 118 4.13 14.85 -26.76
CA VAL A 118 4.94 14.75 -27.97
C VAL A 118 6.37 15.11 -27.58
N VAL A 119 7.29 14.13 -27.53
CA VAL A 119 8.73 14.41 -27.58
C VAL A 119 9.01 14.94 -28.98
N VAL A 120 8.75 16.23 -29.21
CA VAL A 120 9.30 16.95 -30.36
C VAL A 120 10.74 17.30 -29.98
N PRO A 121 11.76 16.69 -30.62
CA PRO A 121 13.13 17.05 -30.36
C PRO A 121 13.36 18.45 -30.93
N SER A 122 13.51 19.44 -30.06
CA SER A 122 14.11 20.74 -30.44
C SER A 122 15.64 20.66 -30.56
N LEU A 123 16.22 19.50 -30.22
CA LEU A 123 17.64 19.19 -30.30
C LEU A 123 17.82 17.75 -30.80
N GLU A 124 18.75 17.50 -31.73
CA GLU A 124 19.14 16.14 -32.08
C GLU A 124 19.73 15.44 -30.85
N ILE A 125 19.20 14.27 -30.50
CA ILE A 125 19.74 13.44 -29.43
C ILE A 125 20.80 12.53 -30.05
N PRO A 126 22.06 12.54 -29.57
CA PRO A 126 23.06 11.59 -30.02
C PRO A 126 22.54 10.15 -29.88
N GLN A 127 22.63 9.35 -30.94
CA GLN A 127 22.09 7.98 -30.99
C GLN A 127 22.58 7.11 -29.82
N GLY A 128 23.84 7.27 -29.41
CA GLY A 128 24.41 6.55 -28.27
C GLY A 128 23.80 6.91 -26.91
N LEU A 129 23.12 8.05 -26.76
CA LEU A 129 22.47 8.47 -25.52
C LEU A 129 21.03 7.96 -25.38
N LEU A 130 20.36 7.58 -26.47
CA LEU A 130 18.95 7.16 -26.42
C LEU A 130 18.71 6.02 -25.42
N PRO A 131 19.51 4.93 -25.39
CA PRO A 131 19.29 3.84 -24.43
C PRO A 131 19.52 4.28 -22.97
N ILE A 132 20.47 5.18 -22.74
CA ILE A 132 20.80 5.69 -21.39
C ILE A 132 19.64 6.55 -20.86
N LEU A 133 19.14 7.46 -21.71
CA LEU A 133 18.01 8.32 -21.36
C LEU A 133 16.75 7.49 -21.11
N ALA A 134 16.44 6.57 -22.02
CA ALA A 134 15.25 5.71 -21.90
C ALA A 134 15.32 4.84 -20.63
N LEU A 135 16.48 4.28 -20.30
CA LEU A 135 16.68 3.54 -19.05
C LEU A 135 16.45 4.42 -17.81
N ALA A 136 16.99 5.64 -17.79
CA ALA A 136 16.83 6.55 -16.65
C ALA A 136 15.37 6.99 -16.44
N TRP A 137 14.64 7.26 -17.52
CA TRP A 137 13.20 7.56 -17.44
C TRP A 137 12.39 6.34 -16.97
N ARG A 138 12.69 5.12 -17.43
CA ARG A 138 12.03 3.90 -16.90
C ARG A 138 12.31 3.67 -15.43
N GLU A 139 13.55 3.90 -15.01
CA GLU A 139 13.93 3.70 -13.63
C GLU A 139 13.24 4.71 -12.71
N THR A 140 13.08 5.96 -13.18
CA THR A 140 12.20 6.95 -12.53
C THR A 140 10.77 6.43 -12.47
N ALA A 141 10.21 5.97 -13.60
CA ALA A 141 8.85 5.45 -13.68
C ALA A 141 8.57 4.30 -12.68
N ARG A 142 9.54 3.40 -12.50
CA ARG A 142 9.44 2.29 -11.55
C ARG A 142 9.44 2.77 -10.10
N ARG A 143 10.18 3.82 -9.78
CA ARG A 143 10.18 4.42 -8.44
C ARG A 143 8.84 5.06 -8.13
N GLU A 144 8.32 5.88 -9.04
CA GLU A 144 7.00 6.50 -8.86
C GLU A 144 5.92 5.42 -8.69
N HIS A 145 5.94 4.37 -9.52
CA HIS A 145 5.01 3.26 -9.38
C HIS A 145 5.18 2.51 -8.04
N ALA A 146 6.40 2.36 -7.53
CA ALA A 146 6.65 1.72 -6.25
C ALA A 146 6.15 2.57 -5.05
N LEU A 147 6.14 3.91 -5.17
CA LEU A 147 5.64 4.80 -4.13
C LEU A 147 4.15 4.59 -3.83
N VAL A 148 3.37 4.16 -4.84
CA VAL A 148 1.93 3.84 -4.70
C VAL A 148 1.66 2.90 -3.53
N ALA A 149 2.51 1.89 -3.30
CA ALA A 149 2.35 0.96 -2.19
C ALA A 149 2.46 1.67 -0.83
N SER A 150 3.50 2.49 -0.65
CA SER A 150 3.72 3.23 0.59
C SER A 150 2.64 4.30 0.86
N LEU A 151 2.09 4.89 -0.20
CA LEU A 151 1.00 5.86 -0.13
C LEU A 151 -0.33 5.18 0.22
N ALA A 152 -0.61 4.00 -0.32
CA ALA A 152 -1.77 3.21 0.06
C ALA A 152 -1.72 2.79 1.53
N GLU A 153 -0.57 2.31 2.01
CA GLU A 153 -0.33 2.03 3.44
C GLU A 153 -0.57 3.27 4.30
N ARG A 154 -0.09 4.44 3.85
CA ARG A 154 -0.28 5.71 4.55
C ARG A 154 -1.77 6.07 4.64
N SER A 155 -2.55 5.92 3.58
CA SER A 155 -4.00 6.18 3.62
C SER A 155 -4.70 5.31 4.66
N VAL A 156 -4.37 4.01 4.74
CA VAL A 156 -4.93 3.10 5.75
C VAL A 156 -4.51 3.52 7.16
N ALA A 157 -3.23 3.89 7.34
CA ALA A 157 -2.71 4.36 8.62
C ALA A 157 -3.39 5.66 9.10
N LEU A 158 -3.68 6.59 8.19
CA LEU A 158 -4.40 7.83 8.50
C LEU A 158 -5.83 7.54 8.97
N VAL A 159 -6.54 6.64 8.29
CA VAL A 159 -7.89 6.20 8.71
C VAL A 159 -7.82 5.54 10.09
N ALA A 160 -6.86 4.64 10.31
CA ALA A 160 -6.68 3.96 11.60
C ALA A 160 -6.35 4.94 12.75
N ALA A 161 -5.65 6.04 12.45
CA ALA A 161 -5.32 7.08 13.41
C ALA A 161 -6.47 8.07 13.69
N GLY A 162 -7.57 7.99 12.93
CA GLY A 162 -8.69 8.93 13.01
C GLY A 162 -8.36 10.29 12.41
N ALA A 163 -7.59 10.32 11.32
CA ALA A 163 -7.19 11.57 10.67
C ALA A 163 -8.39 12.32 10.06
N PRO A 164 -8.33 13.66 9.99
CA PRO A 164 -9.27 14.47 9.23
C PRO A 164 -9.38 13.99 7.77
N PRO A 165 -10.59 14.05 7.17
CA PRO A 165 -10.84 13.50 5.83
C PRO A 165 -10.00 14.17 4.73
N GLU A 166 -9.57 15.42 4.91
CA GLU A 166 -8.66 16.11 4.00
C GLU A 166 -7.29 15.43 3.91
N LEU A 167 -6.68 15.00 5.03
CA LEU A 167 -5.39 14.32 4.99
C LEU A 167 -5.47 12.95 4.32
N VAL A 168 -6.59 12.25 4.51
CA VAL A 168 -6.87 10.98 3.82
C VAL A 168 -7.04 11.21 2.32
N ARG A 169 -7.79 12.26 1.93
CA ARG A 169 -7.94 12.65 0.53
C ARG A 169 -6.59 12.98 -0.11
N ASP A 170 -5.77 13.77 0.58
CA ASP A 170 -4.45 14.17 0.09
C ASP A 170 -3.57 12.95 -0.18
N ALA A 171 -3.51 11.99 0.75
CA ALA A 171 -2.74 10.76 0.57
C ALA A 171 -3.20 9.94 -0.65
N HIS A 172 -4.51 9.90 -0.92
CA HIS A 172 -5.04 9.26 -2.13
C HIS A 172 -4.76 10.05 -3.40
N THR A 173 -4.85 11.39 -3.36
CA THR A 173 -4.48 12.24 -4.49
C THR A 173 -3.01 12.08 -4.83
N ASP A 174 -2.12 12.09 -3.83
CA ASP A 174 -0.70 11.86 -4.03
C ASP A 174 -0.45 10.48 -4.65
N ALA A 175 -1.16 9.43 -4.21
CA ALA A 175 -1.06 8.09 -4.81
C ALA A 175 -1.50 8.04 -6.28
N LEU A 176 -2.56 8.78 -6.65
CA LEU A 176 -3.02 8.88 -8.03
C LEU A 176 -2.05 9.67 -8.90
N ASP A 177 -1.41 10.69 -8.32
CA ASP A 177 -0.36 11.45 -8.99
C ASP A 177 0.85 10.56 -9.31
N GLU A 178 1.25 9.68 -8.40
CA GLU A 178 2.38 8.76 -8.64
C GLU A 178 2.11 7.73 -9.74
N ILE A 179 0.87 7.26 -9.88
CA ILE A 179 0.47 6.43 -11.02
C ILE A 179 0.68 7.20 -12.33
N ARG A 180 0.24 8.46 -12.36
CA ARG A 180 0.38 9.34 -13.52
C ARG A 180 1.84 9.71 -13.79
N HIS A 181 2.65 9.95 -12.77
CA HIS A 181 4.09 10.19 -12.91
C HIS A 181 4.79 8.99 -13.54
N ALA A 182 4.46 7.77 -13.08
CA ALA A 182 4.97 6.54 -13.67
C ALA A 182 4.58 6.41 -15.15
N GLN A 183 3.30 6.64 -15.48
CA GLN A 183 2.80 6.58 -16.86
C GLN A 183 3.53 7.57 -17.78
N VAL A 184 3.67 8.81 -17.34
CA VAL A 184 4.42 9.87 -18.06
C VAL A 184 5.87 9.43 -18.30
N CYS A 185 6.55 8.92 -17.28
CA CYS A 185 7.94 8.51 -17.40
C CYS A 185 8.12 7.29 -18.32
N PHE A 186 7.21 6.31 -18.26
CA PHE A 186 7.20 5.18 -19.21
C PHE A 186 6.94 5.63 -20.64
N ALA A 187 6.02 6.58 -20.85
CA ALA A 187 5.74 7.13 -22.16
C ALA A 187 6.96 7.84 -22.76
N VAL A 188 7.66 8.67 -21.97
CA VAL A 188 8.91 9.33 -22.40
C VAL A 188 9.98 8.30 -22.75
N ALA A 189 10.17 7.28 -21.93
CA ALA A 189 11.15 6.23 -22.22
C ALA A 189 10.83 5.48 -23.52
N ARG A 190 9.58 5.09 -23.74
CA ARG A 190 9.14 4.43 -24.97
C ARG A 190 9.35 5.31 -26.21
N GLN A 191 9.19 6.63 -26.10
CA GLN A 191 9.44 7.52 -27.22
C GLN A 191 10.93 7.67 -27.57
N LEU A 192 11.82 7.42 -26.60
CA LEU A 192 13.27 7.51 -26.81
C LEU A 192 13.84 6.28 -27.51
N ASP A 193 13.33 5.07 -27.26
CA ASP A 193 13.89 3.84 -27.86
C ASP A 193 12.89 2.84 -28.43
N GLY A 194 11.60 3.15 -28.40
CA GLY A 194 10.53 2.32 -28.95
C GLY A 194 10.04 1.20 -28.04
N GLU A 195 10.70 0.93 -26.92
CA GLU A 195 10.41 -0.23 -26.07
C GLU A 195 9.23 0.02 -25.11
N ALA A 196 8.19 -0.82 -25.22
CA ALA A 196 7.00 -0.76 -24.37
C ALA A 196 7.18 -1.59 -23.07
N THR A 197 8.08 -1.15 -22.20
CA THR A 197 8.31 -1.77 -20.88
C THR A 197 7.44 -1.12 -19.81
N GLY A 198 6.65 -1.92 -19.09
CA GLY A 198 5.83 -1.47 -17.97
C GLY A 198 6.52 -1.56 -16.59
N PRO A 199 5.74 -1.43 -15.50
CA PRO A 199 6.23 -1.66 -14.15
C PRO A 199 6.88 -3.02 -13.99
N ALA A 200 7.92 -3.10 -13.17
CA ALA A 200 8.52 -4.36 -12.75
C ALA A 200 7.85 -4.87 -11.46
N SER A 201 8.06 -6.14 -11.15
CA SER A 201 7.72 -6.67 -9.82
C SER A 201 8.40 -5.83 -8.74
N TYR A 202 7.67 -5.52 -7.67
CA TYR A 202 8.18 -4.82 -6.49
C TYR A 202 7.97 -5.69 -5.24
N PRO A 203 8.82 -6.73 -5.03
CA PRO A 203 8.66 -7.69 -3.95
C PRO A 203 8.66 -7.05 -2.56
N GLU A 204 9.28 -5.88 -2.41
CA GLU A 204 9.32 -5.12 -1.16
C GLU A 204 7.94 -4.68 -0.68
N ALA A 205 6.93 -4.61 -1.55
CA ALA A 205 5.54 -4.35 -1.16
C ALA A 205 4.81 -5.61 -0.62
N ILE A 206 5.35 -6.81 -0.82
CA ILE A 206 4.73 -8.06 -0.33
C ILE A 206 4.85 -8.16 1.19
N THR A 207 5.93 -7.63 1.77
CA THR A 207 6.16 -7.66 3.21
C THR A 207 5.90 -6.26 3.77
N PRO A 208 4.91 -6.07 4.66
CA PRO A 208 4.65 -4.77 5.28
C PRO A 208 5.94 -4.26 5.94
N ARG A 209 6.40 -3.09 5.53
CA ARG A 209 7.63 -2.49 6.07
C ARG A 209 7.45 -1.98 7.51
N ARG A 210 6.20 -1.87 7.98
CA ARG A 210 5.89 -1.17 9.24
C ARG A 210 5.68 -2.14 10.41
N PRO A 211 6.20 -1.79 11.60
CA PRO A 211 5.97 -2.56 12.81
C PRO A 211 4.48 -2.57 13.17
N VAL A 212 4.04 -3.66 13.80
CA VAL A 212 2.70 -3.72 14.41
C VAL A 212 2.59 -2.62 15.46
N HIS A 213 1.76 -1.61 15.20
CA HIS A 213 1.52 -0.50 16.12
C HIS A 213 0.68 -0.98 17.30
N ARG A 214 1.18 -0.76 18.52
CA ARG A 214 0.51 -1.23 19.76
C ARG A 214 -0.55 -0.24 20.25
N ASP A 215 -0.41 1.02 19.86
CA ASP A 215 -1.27 2.12 20.27
C ASP A 215 -1.23 3.27 19.25
N ARG A 216 -2.17 4.22 19.39
CA ARG A 216 -2.31 5.38 18.49
C ARG A 216 -1.08 6.29 18.51
N ALA A 217 -0.41 6.47 19.65
CA ALA A 217 0.76 7.36 19.74
C ALA A 217 1.95 6.80 18.93
N SER A 218 2.16 5.48 18.97
CA SER A 218 3.16 4.80 18.14
C SER A 218 2.86 4.93 16.64
N LEU A 219 1.58 4.86 16.25
CA LEU A 219 1.15 5.06 14.87
C LEU A 219 1.37 6.50 14.38
N LEU A 220 0.99 7.50 15.19
CA LEU A 220 1.22 8.92 14.87
C LEU A 220 2.71 9.27 14.77
N THR A 221 3.54 8.63 15.61
CA THR A 221 4.99 8.80 15.57
C THR A 221 5.56 8.30 14.24
N GLU A 222 5.18 7.09 13.81
CA GLU A 222 5.64 6.52 12.55
C GLU A 222 5.07 7.25 11.33
N LEU A 223 3.83 7.75 11.40
CA LEU A 223 3.26 8.64 10.38
C LEU A 223 4.08 9.93 10.25
N ALA A 224 4.39 10.60 11.37
CA ALA A 224 5.19 11.82 11.37
C ALA A 224 6.59 11.60 10.82
N ARG A 225 7.28 10.52 11.24
CA ARG A 225 8.62 10.19 10.75
C ARG A 225 8.61 9.94 9.24
N ALA A 226 7.70 9.12 8.75
CA ALA A 226 7.57 8.82 7.32
C ALA A 226 7.19 10.07 6.51
N ALA A 227 6.30 10.92 7.03
CA ALA A 227 5.94 12.18 6.38
C ALA A 227 7.15 13.11 6.25
N VAL A 228 8.04 13.16 7.25
CA VAL A 228 9.30 13.93 7.14
C VAL A 228 10.27 13.31 6.14
N THR A 229 10.54 12.00 6.23
CA THR A 229 11.61 11.37 5.43
C THR A 229 11.22 11.17 3.98
N ASP A 230 10.03 10.66 3.73
CA ASP A 230 9.61 10.25 2.41
C ASP A 230 8.88 11.43 1.74
N GLY A 231 7.98 12.08 2.47
CA GLY A 231 7.22 13.24 1.99
C GLY A 231 8.06 14.52 1.89
N ALA A 232 8.36 15.16 3.01
CA ALA A 232 8.97 16.48 3.03
C ALA A 232 10.41 16.50 2.46
N LEU A 233 11.21 15.48 2.78
CA LEU A 233 12.58 15.37 2.28
C LEU A 233 12.63 14.71 0.90
N GLY A 234 11.99 13.55 0.70
CA GLY A 234 12.00 12.82 -0.57
C GLY A 234 11.38 13.63 -1.70
N GLU A 235 10.10 13.99 -1.57
CA GLU A 235 9.37 14.74 -2.61
C GLU A 235 9.92 16.18 -2.74
N GLY A 236 10.40 16.76 -1.65
CA GLY A 236 11.08 18.06 -1.69
C GLY A 236 12.35 18.05 -2.56
N VAL A 237 13.14 16.97 -2.50
CA VAL A 237 14.33 16.80 -3.37
C VAL A 237 13.89 16.52 -4.80
N SER A 238 12.93 15.61 -4.98
CA SER A 238 12.31 15.27 -6.27
C SER A 238 11.85 16.53 -7.01
N ALA A 239 11.03 17.36 -6.36
CA ALA A 239 10.51 18.61 -6.89
C ALA A 239 11.62 19.54 -7.39
N ARG A 240 12.67 19.74 -6.58
CA ARG A 240 13.76 20.66 -6.91
C ARG A 240 14.63 20.13 -8.04
N VAL A 241 14.98 18.85 -8.02
CA VAL A 241 15.74 18.22 -9.12
C VAL A 241 14.96 18.35 -10.43
N LYS A 242 13.68 17.99 -10.42
CA LYS A 242 12.79 18.10 -11.60
C LYS A 242 12.64 19.55 -12.07
N GLN A 243 12.53 20.52 -11.15
CA GLN A 243 12.50 21.94 -11.49
C GLN A 243 13.81 22.42 -12.17
N ARG A 244 14.98 22.00 -11.65
CA ARG A 244 16.28 22.33 -12.25
C ARG A 244 16.45 21.69 -13.62
N LEU A 245 16.05 20.43 -13.76
CA LEU A 245 16.05 19.74 -15.04
C LEU A 245 15.12 20.41 -16.04
N ALA A 246 13.92 20.84 -15.65
CA ALA A 246 13.01 21.58 -16.52
C ALA A 246 13.60 22.91 -17.04
N GLN A 247 14.53 23.53 -16.29
CA GLN A 247 15.24 24.73 -16.72
C GLN A 247 16.36 24.42 -17.73
N ARG A 248 16.98 23.25 -17.63
CA ARG A 248 18.12 22.81 -18.46
C ARG A 248 17.70 22.00 -19.69
N CYS A 249 16.58 21.29 -19.60
CA CYS A 249 16.14 20.32 -20.59
C CYS A 249 15.81 21.02 -21.91
N ALA A 250 16.43 20.59 -23.00
CA ALA A 250 16.26 21.09 -24.34
C ALA A 250 15.13 20.40 -25.10
N LEU A 251 14.52 19.34 -24.58
CA LEU A 251 13.46 18.56 -25.25
C LEU A 251 12.08 19.06 -24.80
N ILE A 252 11.17 19.38 -25.73
CA ILE A 252 9.88 20.02 -25.42
C ILE A 252 9.00 19.14 -24.52
N GLY A 253 8.77 17.89 -24.92
CA GLY A 253 7.96 16.94 -24.16
C GLY A 253 8.51 16.69 -22.75
N PRO A 254 9.77 16.21 -22.61
CA PRO A 254 10.39 15.98 -21.30
C PRO A 254 10.44 17.25 -20.43
N ARG A 255 10.70 18.43 -21.00
CA ARG A 255 10.63 19.70 -20.26
C ARG A 255 9.24 19.96 -19.69
N ALA A 256 8.18 19.75 -20.47
CA ALA A 256 6.81 19.93 -20.02
C ALA A 256 6.45 18.94 -18.91
N ALA A 257 6.81 17.66 -19.09
CA ALA A 257 6.65 16.62 -18.05
C ALA A 257 7.36 17.02 -16.75
N LEU A 258 8.65 17.38 -16.82
CA LEU A 258 9.43 17.77 -15.65
C LEU A 258 8.83 18.96 -14.89
N ARG A 259 8.21 19.93 -15.59
CA ARG A 259 7.52 21.05 -14.93
C ARG A 259 6.28 20.61 -14.16
N GLN A 260 5.48 19.73 -14.78
CA GLN A 260 4.29 19.19 -14.14
C GLN A 260 4.66 18.34 -12.93
N LEU A 261 5.56 17.37 -13.10
CA LEU A 261 6.04 16.52 -12.01
C LEU A 261 6.62 17.40 -10.89
N ALA A 262 7.47 18.38 -11.19
CA ALA A 262 8.02 19.28 -10.16
C ALA A 262 6.94 20.02 -9.34
N ALA A 263 5.82 20.40 -9.97
CA ALA A 263 4.72 21.07 -9.27
C ALA A 263 3.91 20.10 -8.39
N ASP A 264 3.72 18.87 -8.86
CA ASP A 264 3.05 17.82 -8.10
C ASP A 264 3.86 17.40 -6.86
N GLU A 265 5.15 17.17 -7.05
CA GLU A 265 6.11 16.83 -5.99
C GLU A 265 6.23 17.92 -4.93
N ALA A 266 6.21 19.19 -5.34
CA ALA A 266 6.19 20.31 -4.40
C ALA A 266 4.89 20.33 -3.56
N ARG A 267 3.76 19.96 -4.16
CA ARG A 267 2.49 19.81 -3.44
C ARG A 267 2.53 18.63 -2.48
N HIS A 268 3.10 17.49 -2.88
CA HIS A 268 3.26 16.32 -2.01
C HIS A 268 4.12 16.63 -0.78
N ALA A 269 5.22 17.38 -0.96
CA ALA A 269 6.04 17.86 0.15
C ALA A 269 5.26 18.77 1.12
N GLU A 270 4.38 19.63 0.61
CA GLU A 270 3.50 20.46 1.47
C GLU A 270 2.42 19.63 2.18
N ASN A 271 1.81 18.66 1.48
CA ASN A 271 0.86 17.72 2.07
C ASN A 271 1.51 16.95 3.23
N ALA A 272 2.77 16.54 3.06
CA ALA A 272 3.55 15.91 4.10
C ALA A 272 3.74 16.82 5.32
N TRP A 273 4.03 18.12 5.13
CA TRP A 273 4.12 19.06 6.26
C TRP A 273 2.78 19.28 6.98
N ARG A 274 1.65 19.27 6.27
CA ARG A 274 0.33 19.28 6.91
C ARG A 274 0.13 18.05 7.80
N LEU A 275 0.51 16.88 7.30
CA LEU A 275 0.47 15.63 8.07
C LEU A 275 1.38 15.71 9.31
N VAL A 276 2.62 16.18 9.17
CA VAL A 276 3.55 16.33 10.31
C VAL A 276 2.96 17.24 11.39
N ARG A 277 2.39 18.39 11.02
CA ARG A 277 1.75 19.31 11.98
C ARG A 277 0.60 18.64 12.73
N TRP A 278 -0.29 17.97 12.01
CA TRP A 278 -1.39 17.23 12.61
C TRP A 278 -0.90 16.12 13.56
N CYS A 279 0.11 15.34 13.17
CA CYS A 279 0.67 14.32 14.06
C CYS A 279 1.30 14.91 15.34
N VAL A 280 1.93 16.09 15.25
CA VAL A 280 2.48 16.79 16.42
C VAL A 280 1.37 17.30 17.34
N GLU A 281 0.29 17.81 16.79
CA GLU A 281 -0.88 18.29 17.54
C GLU A 281 -1.59 17.13 18.27
N GLU A 282 -1.85 16.03 17.56
CA GLU A 282 -2.59 14.87 18.10
C GLU A 282 -1.74 13.94 18.97
N GLY A 283 -0.45 13.80 18.63
CA GLY A 283 0.45 12.84 19.25
C GLY A 283 1.29 13.42 20.39
N GLY A 284 1.35 14.74 20.53
CA GLY A 284 2.00 15.42 21.64
C GLY A 284 3.48 15.11 21.80
N GLU A 285 3.93 15.01 23.05
CA GLU A 285 5.34 14.84 23.42
C GLU A 285 6.05 13.62 22.79
N PRO A 286 5.44 12.42 22.72
CA PRO A 286 6.03 11.28 22.01
C PRO A 286 6.43 11.59 20.56
N VAL A 287 5.55 12.24 19.80
CA VAL A 287 5.81 12.61 18.40
C VAL A 287 6.87 13.71 18.33
N ARG A 288 6.78 14.73 19.20
CA ARG A 288 7.78 15.82 19.25
C ARG A 288 9.18 15.26 19.48
N ARG A 289 9.36 14.38 20.48
CA ARG A 289 10.65 13.76 20.78
C ARG A 289 11.21 12.97 19.60
N ALA A 290 10.39 12.12 18.99
CA ALA A 290 10.80 11.34 17.82
C ALA A 290 11.22 12.23 16.64
N LEU A 291 10.58 13.39 16.45
CA LEU A 291 10.95 14.35 15.41
C LEU A 291 12.23 15.13 15.75
N VAL A 292 12.51 15.41 17.03
CA VAL A 292 13.80 16.00 17.44
C VAL A 292 14.94 15.00 17.18
N GLU A 293 14.76 13.73 17.54
CA GLU A 293 15.71 12.66 17.23
C GLU A 293 15.91 12.52 15.71
N LEU A 294 14.82 12.42 14.96
CA LEU A 294 14.88 12.33 13.49
C LEU A 294 15.59 13.52 12.86
N ARG A 295 15.44 14.75 13.40
CA ARG A 295 16.15 15.93 12.89
C ARG A 295 17.67 15.76 12.98
N ALA A 296 18.17 15.14 14.04
CA ALA A 296 19.60 14.84 14.18
C ALA A 296 20.04 13.77 13.18
N ASP A 297 19.20 12.76 12.98
CA ASP A 297 19.49 11.54 12.21
C ASP A 297 18.98 11.57 10.76
N LEU A 298 18.61 12.74 10.23
CA LEU A 298 18.21 12.85 8.82
C LEU A 298 19.34 12.31 7.94
N PRO A 299 19.04 11.48 6.91
CA PRO A 299 20.07 10.84 6.11
C PRO A 299 21.06 11.87 5.52
N GLU A 300 22.33 11.47 5.35
CA GLU A 300 23.38 12.39 4.87
C GLU A 300 23.39 12.55 3.34
N GLY A 301 22.71 11.67 2.61
CA GLY A 301 22.68 11.69 1.15
C GLY A 301 21.39 11.12 0.56
N PRO A 302 21.19 11.34 -0.74
CA PRO A 302 20.04 10.81 -1.46
C PRO A 302 20.09 9.27 -1.46
N ARG A 303 18.90 8.65 -1.41
CA ARG A 303 18.72 7.21 -1.60
C ARG A 303 18.48 6.82 -3.06
N GLY A 304 18.35 7.81 -3.95
CA GLY A 304 18.14 7.61 -5.37
C GLY A 304 19.34 6.94 -6.04
N VAL A 305 19.08 6.12 -7.06
CA VAL A 305 20.15 5.57 -7.91
C VAL A 305 20.20 6.39 -9.18
N VAL A 306 21.29 7.14 -9.37
CA VAL A 306 21.60 7.75 -10.67
C VAL A 306 22.15 6.66 -11.59
N VAL A 307 21.56 6.54 -12.78
CA VAL A 307 22.07 5.63 -13.83
C VAL A 307 23.55 5.95 -14.07
N ALA A 308 24.40 4.91 -14.05
CA ALA A 308 25.85 5.07 -14.03
C ALA A 308 26.37 6.01 -15.13
N ASP A 309 25.83 5.84 -16.34
CA ASP A 309 26.21 6.61 -17.53
C ASP A 309 25.65 8.04 -17.57
N ALA A 310 24.79 8.42 -16.61
CA ALA A 310 24.25 9.78 -16.48
C ALA A 310 24.86 10.57 -15.30
N ARG A 311 25.74 9.95 -14.49
CA ARG A 311 26.25 10.52 -13.23
C ARG A 311 27.02 11.82 -13.40
N ASP A 312 27.72 11.97 -14.52
CA ASP A 312 28.54 13.14 -14.84
C ASP A 312 27.73 14.40 -15.19
N GLY A 313 26.41 14.26 -15.34
CA GLY A 313 25.50 15.36 -15.70
C GLY A 313 25.41 15.65 -17.20
N SER A 314 26.08 14.87 -18.06
CA SER A 314 26.00 15.01 -19.53
C SER A 314 24.57 14.88 -20.07
N CYS A 315 23.71 14.14 -19.35
CA CYS A 315 22.32 13.90 -19.73
C CYS A 315 21.32 14.97 -19.23
N GLU A 316 21.77 15.98 -18.48
CA GLU A 316 20.87 16.98 -17.88
C GLU A 316 20.15 17.84 -18.91
N ALA A 317 20.81 18.14 -20.04
CA ALA A 317 20.20 18.82 -21.18
C ALA A 317 19.05 18.01 -21.82
N PHE A 318 18.93 16.72 -21.51
CA PHE A 318 17.90 15.82 -22.00
C PHE A 318 16.90 15.40 -20.91
N GLY A 319 16.98 16.02 -19.73
CA GLY A 319 16.02 15.81 -18.64
C GLY A 319 16.36 14.67 -17.67
N VAL A 320 17.60 14.18 -17.67
CA VAL A 320 18.08 13.18 -16.70
C VAL A 320 19.17 13.80 -15.83
N HIS A 321 19.02 13.75 -14.50
CA HIS A 321 19.96 14.41 -13.59
C HIS A 321 21.28 13.66 -13.42
N GLY A 322 22.35 14.43 -13.24
CA GLY A 322 23.61 13.93 -12.71
C GLY A 322 23.63 13.84 -11.19
N GLU A 323 24.69 13.25 -10.67
CA GLU A 323 24.87 12.99 -9.24
C GLU A 323 25.19 14.28 -8.45
N SER A 324 25.90 15.22 -9.10
CA SER A 324 26.22 16.53 -8.51
C SER A 324 24.96 17.37 -8.28
N LEU A 325 24.05 17.39 -9.25
CA LEU A 325 22.77 18.11 -9.14
C LEU A 325 21.90 17.53 -8.01
N GLU A 326 21.73 16.21 -7.98
CA GLU A 326 20.94 15.54 -6.93
C GLU A 326 21.50 15.84 -5.54
N ARG A 327 22.82 15.72 -5.33
CA ARG A 327 23.46 16.02 -4.04
C ARG A 327 23.29 17.47 -3.61
N ALA A 328 23.44 18.41 -4.55
CA ALA A 328 23.30 19.83 -4.26
C ALA A 328 21.89 20.17 -3.79
N GLU A 329 20.87 19.69 -4.51
CA GLU A 329 19.47 19.91 -4.13
C GLU A 329 19.10 19.13 -2.86
N TYR A 330 19.64 17.92 -2.66
CA TYR A 330 19.49 17.16 -1.42
C TYR A 330 19.98 17.93 -0.20
N THR A 331 21.21 18.47 -0.28
CA THR A 331 21.80 19.26 0.82
C THR A 331 20.94 20.48 1.15
N TRP A 332 20.42 21.14 0.11
CA TRP A 332 19.54 22.29 0.31
C TRP A 332 18.23 21.91 1.02
N VAL A 333 17.54 20.86 0.55
CA VAL A 333 16.26 20.41 1.13
C VAL A 333 16.47 19.89 2.54
N ARG A 334 17.51 19.08 2.78
CA ARG A 334 17.85 18.60 4.12
C ARG A 334 18.04 19.76 5.08
N ALA A 335 18.78 20.80 4.69
CA ALA A 335 18.96 21.99 5.51
C ALA A 335 17.63 22.73 5.77
N HIS A 336 16.75 22.79 4.78
CA HIS A 336 15.40 23.36 4.94
C HIS A 336 14.55 22.53 5.92
N VAL A 337 14.45 21.21 5.74
CA VAL A 337 13.72 20.30 6.63
C VAL A 337 14.24 20.39 8.07
N ARG A 338 15.56 20.46 8.29
CA ARG A 338 16.14 20.66 9.63
C ARG A 338 15.65 21.95 10.28
N ARG A 339 15.57 23.05 9.54
CA ARG A 339 15.08 24.34 10.05
C ARG A 339 13.59 24.30 10.36
N GLU A 340 12.78 23.70 9.49
CA GLU A 340 11.33 23.58 9.72
C GLU A 340 11.03 22.69 10.93
N LEU A 341 11.72 21.56 11.08
CA LEU A 341 11.61 20.73 12.29
C LEU A 341 12.01 21.52 13.54
N ALA A 342 13.09 22.31 13.49
CA ALA A 342 13.49 23.15 14.62
C ALA A 342 12.44 24.19 15.01
N ARG A 343 11.73 24.78 14.04
CA ARG A 343 10.61 25.68 14.30
C ARG A 343 9.42 24.96 14.90
N LEU A 344 9.12 23.75 14.44
CA LEU A 344 7.92 23.01 14.83
C LEU A 344 8.02 22.36 16.21
N VAL A 345 9.16 21.72 16.52
CA VAL A 345 9.34 20.91 17.73
C VAL A 345 10.34 21.46 18.73
N GLY A 346 11.03 22.58 18.41
CA GLY A 346 11.97 23.22 19.34
C GLY A 346 13.24 22.40 19.61
N PRO A 347 14.03 22.78 20.62
CA PRO A 347 15.09 21.94 21.18
C PRO A 347 14.50 20.83 22.05
N LEU A 348 15.27 19.74 22.27
CA LEU A 348 15.00 18.83 23.37
C LEU A 348 15.15 19.62 24.67
N GLU A 349 14.06 19.93 25.36
CA GLU A 349 14.17 20.23 26.79
C GLU A 349 14.56 18.93 27.47
N LEU A 350 15.86 18.76 27.71
CA LEU A 350 16.34 17.75 28.63
C LEU A 350 15.77 18.11 29.99
N GLY A 351 14.59 17.59 30.30
CA GLY A 351 13.99 17.70 31.61
C GLY A 351 15.01 17.22 32.63
N VAL A 352 15.55 18.17 33.39
CA VAL A 352 16.24 17.87 34.64
C VAL A 352 15.17 17.26 35.53
N ALA A 353 15.16 15.93 35.60
CA ALA A 353 14.46 15.23 36.66
C ALA A 353 15.12 15.70 37.97
N ALA A 354 14.43 16.59 38.68
CA ALA A 354 14.77 17.03 40.03
C ALA A 354 14.14 16.09 41.06
#